data_AF-A0A667I9Q7-F1
#
_entry.id   AF-A0A667I9Q7-F1
#
_cell.length_a   1.000
_cell.length_b   1.000
_cell.length_c   1.000
_cell.angle_alpha   90.00
_cell.angle_beta   90.00
_cell.angle_gamma   90.00
#
_symmetry.space_group_name_H-M   'P 1'
#
loop_
_entity.id
_entity.type
_entity.pdbx_description
1 polymer ?
#
loop_
_entity_poly.entity_id
_entity_poly.type
_entity_poly.pdbx_seq_one_letter_code
_entity_poly.pdbx_strand_id
1 'polypeptide(L)'
;ISALQKGYNQVLCQTLSERNSEITSLKHEGENLRKDNAVTSGMVSSLQKEVSTRDEQIQQLTQEVNQLKSENKEKEHQLEALSSRLEHFRTQIIKATYGQVKPFLDRSITDQQLIEKITQVTEDSINLQQKKWTLQKETQLHSSKREEITENVEKLKTSLDNCQACMKTSCCSKDLKKEVDVLQSLQVSPPVSGLQKVALDILRLALSWLEDTERLLGDVGIQLSSSDAGDWRVFPPIVA
;
A
#
# COMPACT_ATOMS: atom_id res chain seq x y z
N ILE A 1 -22.72 -123.64 -57.26
CA ILE A 1 -23.82 -122.76 -56.76
C ILE A 1 -23.44 -122.14 -55.40
N SER A 2 -23.03 -122.92 -54.40
CA SER A 2 -22.75 -122.42 -53.03
C SER A 2 -21.60 -121.41 -52.89
N ALA A 3 -20.50 -121.52 -53.64
CA ALA A 3 -19.36 -120.59 -53.55
C ALA A 3 -19.68 -119.19 -54.11
N LEU A 4 -20.46 -119.13 -55.20
CA LEU A 4 -20.96 -117.89 -55.81
C LEU A 4 -21.94 -117.17 -54.88
N GLN A 5 -22.87 -117.91 -54.27
CA GLN A 5 -23.77 -117.37 -53.24
C GLN A 5 -23.01 -116.81 -52.04
N LYS A 6 -21.95 -117.49 -51.59
CA LYS A 6 -21.09 -117.02 -50.49
C LYS A 6 -20.34 -115.74 -50.84
N GLY A 7 -19.76 -115.65 -52.04
CA GLY A 7 -19.07 -114.44 -52.51
C GLY A 7 -20.02 -113.25 -52.68
N TYR A 8 -21.20 -113.46 -53.26
CA TYR A 8 -22.25 -112.44 -53.37
C TYR A 8 -22.68 -111.92 -52.00
N ASN A 9 -22.98 -112.81 -51.05
CA ASN A 9 -23.36 -112.43 -49.70
C ASN A 9 -22.25 -111.66 -48.97
N GLN A 10 -20.98 -112.01 -49.18
CA GLN A 10 -19.85 -111.29 -48.57
C GLN A 10 -19.71 -109.86 -49.12
N VAL A 11 -19.80 -109.69 -50.45
CA VAL A 11 -19.73 -108.36 -51.09
C VAL A 11 -20.94 -107.50 -50.69
N LEU A 12 -22.12 -108.10 -50.61
CA LEU A 12 -23.34 -107.43 -50.16
C LEU A 12 -23.22 -106.96 -48.71
N CYS A 13 -22.74 -107.82 -47.80
CA CYS A 13 -22.52 -107.46 -46.40
C CYS A 13 -21.48 -106.34 -46.25
N GLN A 14 -20.39 -106.38 -47.02
CA GLN A 14 -19.37 -105.34 -47.02
C GLN A 14 -19.94 -103.99 -47.47
N THR A 15 -20.66 -103.98 -48.61
CA THR A 15 -21.29 -102.77 -49.16
C THR A 15 -22.32 -102.18 -48.20
N LEU A 16 -23.14 -103.03 -47.57
CA LEU A 16 -24.13 -102.60 -46.57
C LEU A 16 -23.44 -102.02 -45.33
N SER A 17 -22.34 -102.60 -44.88
CA SER A 17 -21.56 -102.10 -43.74
C SER A 17 -20.95 -100.73 -44.04
N GLU A 18 -20.34 -100.55 -45.21
CA GLU A 18 -19.79 -99.26 -45.65
C GLU A 18 -20.86 -98.19 -45.73
N ARG A 19 -21.99 -98.50 -46.39
CA ARG A 19 -23.17 -97.61 -46.46
C ARG A 19 -23.69 -97.26 -45.07
N ASN A 20 -23.77 -98.22 -44.15
CA ASN A 20 -24.18 -97.94 -42.77
C ASN A 20 -23.21 -96.99 -42.06
N SER A 21 -21.90 -97.19 -42.25
CA SER A 21 -20.87 -96.32 -41.66
C SER A 21 -20.98 -94.88 -42.18
N GLU A 22 -21.20 -94.72 -43.49
CA GLU A 22 -21.42 -93.43 -44.14
C GLU A 22 -22.69 -92.74 -43.62
N ILE A 23 -23.80 -93.48 -43.47
CA ILE A 23 -25.05 -92.97 -42.88
C ILE A 23 -24.82 -92.45 -41.46
N THR A 24 -24.08 -93.18 -40.62
CA THR A 24 -23.74 -92.71 -39.27
C THR A 24 -22.86 -91.46 -39.28
N SER A 25 -21.89 -91.37 -40.20
CA SER A 25 -21.02 -90.19 -40.34
C SER A 25 -21.82 -88.96 -40.76
N LEU A 26 -22.63 -89.08 -41.83
CA LEU A 26 -23.48 -88.00 -42.32
C LEU A 26 -24.51 -87.55 -41.28
N LYS A 27 -25.07 -88.50 -40.51
CA LYS A 27 -25.98 -88.18 -39.41
C LYS A 27 -25.28 -87.36 -38.33
N HIS A 28 -24.05 -87.72 -37.97
CA HIS A 28 -23.27 -86.98 -36.99
C HIS A 28 -22.90 -85.57 -37.49
N GLU A 29 -22.47 -85.47 -38.75
CA GLU A 29 -22.15 -84.18 -39.39
C GLU A 29 -23.38 -83.27 -39.45
N GLY A 30 -24.54 -83.78 -39.86
CA GLY A 30 -25.79 -83.02 -39.86
C GLY A 30 -26.21 -82.55 -38.46
N GLU A 31 -25.94 -83.36 -37.43
CA GLU A 31 -26.21 -82.98 -36.04
C GLU A 31 -25.24 -81.91 -35.52
N ASN A 32 -23.97 -81.94 -35.94
CA ASN A 32 -22.99 -80.88 -35.65
C ASN A 32 -23.35 -79.58 -36.37
N LEU A 33 -23.67 -79.62 -37.67
CA LEU A 33 -24.14 -78.45 -38.43
C LEU A 33 -25.39 -77.81 -37.80
N ARG A 34 -26.31 -78.63 -37.27
CA ARG A 34 -27.50 -78.13 -36.56
C ARG A 34 -27.11 -77.36 -35.30
N LYS A 35 -26.14 -77.85 -34.52
CA LYS A 35 -25.64 -77.16 -33.32
C LYS A 35 -24.93 -75.86 -33.69
N ASP A 36 -24.06 -75.89 -34.69
CA ASP A 36 -23.32 -74.71 -35.15
C ASP A 36 -24.27 -73.62 -35.69
N ASN A 37 -25.32 -74.02 -36.43
CA ASN A 37 -26.33 -73.10 -36.91
C ASN A 37 -27.14 -72.47 -35.75
N ALA A 38 -27.44 -73.24 -34.71
CA ALA A 38 -28.12 -72.71 -33.52
C ALA A 38 -27.24 -71.69 -32.77
N VAL A 39 -25.94 -71.96 -32.61
CA VAL A 39 -24.98 -71.03 -31.99
C VAL A 39 -24.84 -69.77 -32.83
N THR A 40 -24.65 -69.91 -34.15
CA THR A 40 -24.51 -68.79 -35.08
C THR A 40 -25.76 -67.91 -35.07
N SER A 41 -26.96 -68.51 -35.09
CA SER A 41 -28.23 -67.78 -35.00
C SER A 41 -28.35 -66.99 -33.68
N GLY A 42 -27.92 -67.59 -32.56
CA GLY A 42 -27.84 -66.90 -31.27
C GLY A 42 -26.92 -65.68 -31.30
N MET A 43 -25.71 -65.83 -31.87
CA MET A 43 -24.76 -64.73 -32.01
C MET A 43 -25.29 -63.61 -32.91
N VAL A 44 -25.94 -63.94 -34.03
CA VAL A 44 -26.56 -62.96 -34.93
C VAL A 44 -27.64 -62.17 -34.21
N SER A 45 -28.50 -62.83 -33.43
CA SER A 45 -29.53 -62.17 -32.64
C SER A 45 -28.94 -61.22 -31.59
N SER A 46 -27.88 -61.64 -30.88
CA SER A 46 -27.17 -60.78 -29.93
C SER A 46 -26.53 -59.57 -30.59
N LEU A 47 -25.84 -59.76 -31.72
CA LEU A 47 -25.23 -58.66 -32.48
C LEU A 47 -26.29 -57.70 -33.01
N GLN A 48 -27.43 -58.19 -33.49
CA GLN A 48 -28.50 -57.34 -33.98
C GLN A 48 -29.09 -56.47 -32.87
N LYS A 49 -29.25 -57.03 -31.66
CA LYS A 49 -29.65 -56.24 -30.49
C LYS A 49 -28.60 -55.18 -30.13
N GLU A 50 -27.32 -55.53 -30.16
CA GLU A 50 -26.24 -54.58 -29.87
C GLU A 50 -26.21 -53.43 -30.88
N VAL A 51 -26.35 -53.73 -32.18
CA VAL A 51 -26.45 -52.71 -33.25
C VAL A 51 -27.62 -51.77 -32.98
N SER A 52 -28.81 -52.28 -32.67
CA SER A 52 -29.95 -51.42 -32.34
C SER A 52 -29.70 -50.51 -31.14
N THR A 53 -29.07 -51.03 -30.06
CA THR A 53 -28.73 -50.18 -28.90
C THR A 53 -27.66 -49.13 -29.23
N ARG A 54 -26.71 -49.46 -30.11
CA ARG A 54 -25.67 -48.53 -30.59
C ARG A 54 -26.27 -47.44 -31.46
N ASP A 55 -27.23 -47.78 -32.32
CA ASP A 55 -27.94 -46.80 -33.16
C ASP A 55 -28.73 -45.80 -32.33
N GLU A 56 -29.43 -46.26 -31.28
CA GLU A 56 -30.13 -45.39 -30.33
C GLU A 56 -29.16 -44.43 -29.61
N GLN A 57 -28.00 -44.93 -29.17
CA GLN A 57 -26.96 -44.09 -28.54
C GLN A 57 -26.40 -43.05 -29.52
N ILE A 58 -26.16 -43.43 -30.77
CA ILE A 58 -25.69 -42.51 -31.82
C ILE A 58 -26.72 -41.40 -32.07
N GLN A 59 -28.01 -41.73 -32.10
CA GLN A 59 -29.07 -40.74 -32.26
C GLN A 59 -29.12 -39.76 -31.08
N GLN A 60 -29.01 -40.26 -29.84
CA GLN A 60 -28.96 -39.40 -28.64
C GLN A 60 -27.76 -38.46 -28.65
N LEU A 61 -26.56 -38.98 -28.92
CA LEU A 61 -25.33 -38.18 -29.01
C LEU A 61 -25.43 -37.15 -30.14
N THR A 62 -26.02 -37.51 -31.27
CA THR A 62 -26.23 -36.58 -32.38
C THR A 62 -27.14 -35.42 -31.97
N GLN A 63 -28.20 -35.70 -31.21
CA GLN A 63 -29.10 -34.67 -30.68
C GLN A 63 -28.37 -33.75 -29.68
N GLU A 64 -27.58 -34.32 -28.77
CA GLU A 64 -26.82 -33.55 -27.78
C GLU A 64 -25.78 -32.63 -28.45
N VAL A 65 -25.06 -33.13 -29.46
CA VAL A 65 -24.11 -32.32 -30.25
C VAL A 65 -24.82 -31.16 -30.95
N ASN A 66 -26.00 -31.39 -31.52
CA ASN A 66 -26.78 -30.33 -32.16
C ASN A 66 -27.25 -29.27 -31.16
N GLN A 67 -27.65 -29.68 -29.96
CA GLN A 67 -28.03 -28.78 -28.87
C GLN A 67 -26.84 -27.95 -28.38
N LEU A 68 -25.69 -28.58 -28.12
CA LEU A 68 -24.48 -27.85 -27.72
C LEU A 68 -24.02 -26.87 -28.80
N LYS A 69 -24.16 -27.23 -30.08
CA LYS A 69 -23.83 -26.36 -31.20
C LYS A 69 -24.73 -25.12 -31.27
N SER A 70 -26.02 -25.25 -30.98
CA SER A 70 -26.93 -24.09 -30.96
C SER A 70 -26.63 -23.18 -29.76
N GLU A 71 -26.38 -23.75 -28.59
CA GLU A 71 -25.96 -23.00 -27.39
C GLU A 71 -24.64 -22.25 -27.59
N ASN A 72 -23.67 -22.87 -28.27
CA ASN A 72 -22.39 -22.23 -28.54
C ASN A 72 -22.55 -21.01 -29.46
N LYS A 73 -23.39 -21.12 -30.50
CA LYS A 73 -23.71 -19.98 -31.38
C LYS A 73 -24.38 -18.82 -30.64
N GLU A 74 -25.30 -19.14 -29.73
CA GLU A 74 -25.96 -18.12 -28.91
C GLU A 74 -24.94 -17.41 -28.00
N LYS A 75 -24.03 -18.17 -27.36
CA LYS A 75 -22.94 -17.58 -26.56
C LYS A 75 -22.00 -16.73 -27.39
N GLU A 76 -21.67 -17.12 -28.62
CA GLU A 76 -20.88 -16.31 -29.56
C GLU A 76 -21.57 -14.96 -29.86
N HIS A 77 -22.88 -14.97 -30.15
CA HIS A 77 -23.64 -13.74 -30.35
C HIS A 77 -23.67 -12.84 -29.11
N GLN A 78 -23.81 -13.42 -27.92
CA GLN A 78 -23.76 -12.66 -26.67
C GLN A 78 -22.38 -12.04 -26.42
N LEU A 79 -21.30 -12.77 -26.71
CA LEU A 79 -19.93 -12.25 -26.62
C LEU A 79 -19.69 -11.10 -27.59
N GLU A 80 -20.19 -11.19 -28.82
CA GLU A 80 -20.08 -10.13 -29.81
C GLU A 80 -20.84 -8.87 -29.37
N ALA A 81 -22.05 -9.02 -28.85
CA ALA A 81 -22.84 -7.91 -28.31
C ALA A 81 -22.15 -7.24 -27.10
N LEU A 82 -21.59 -8.04 -26.18
CA LEU A 82 -20.82 -7.52 -25.04
C LEU A 82 -19.56 -6.78 -25.48
N SER A 83 -18.84 -7.32 -26.48
CA SER A 83 -17.65 -6.70 -27.04
C SER A 83 -17.97 -5.34 -27.66
N SER A 84 -19.06 -5.25 -28.43
CA SER A 84 -19.55 -3.97 -28.99
C SER A 84 -19.90 -2.96 -27.90
N ARG A 85 -20.57 -3.41 -26.83
CA ARG A 85 -20.90 -2.54 -25.68
C ARG A 85 -19.65 -2.05 -24.94
N LEU A 86 -18.64 -2.90 -24.79
CA LEU A 86 -17.36 -2.53 -24.17
C LEU A 86 -16.61 -1.50 -25.01
N GLU A 87 -16.59 -1.65 -26.33
CA GLU A 87 -15.95 -0.68 -27.23
C GLU A 87 -16.67 0.67 -27.22
N HIS A 88 -18.01 0.64 -27.17
CA HIS A 88 -18.80 1.84 -26.98
C HIS A 88 -18.49 2.53 -25.65
N PHE A 89 -18.40 1.76 -24.56
CA PHE A 89 -18.05 2.29 -23.24
C PHE A 89 -16.63 2.87 -23.22
N ARG A 90 -15.64 2.17 -23.81
CA ARG A 90 -14.27 2.67 -24.00
C ARG A 90 -14.28 4.01 -24.72
N THR A 91 -15.03 4.12 -25.82
CA THR A 91 -15.18 5.37 -26.58
C THR A 91 -15.79 6.48 -25.72
N GLN A 92 -16.80 6.17 -24.90
CA GLN A 92 -17.40 7.15 -24.00
C GLN A 92 -16.43 7.63 -22.91
N ILE A 93 -15.67 6.72 -22.29
CA ILE A 93 -14.62 7.10 -21.32
C ILE A 93 -13.64 8.06 -21.97
N ILE A 94 -13.12 7.71 -23.14
CA ILE A 94 -12.14 8.54 -23.86
C ILE A 94 -12.71 9.94 -24.13
N LYS A 95 -13.97 10.03 -24.58
CA LYS A 95 -14.66 11.33 -24.77
C LYS A 95 -14.84 12.11 -23.48
N ALA A 96 -15.16 11.44 -22.38
CA ALA A 96 -15.36 12.07 -21.07
C ALA A 96 -14.06 12.56 -20.45
N THR A 97 -12.94 11.83 -20.62
CA THR A 97 -11.65 12.17 -20.02
C THR A 97 -10.84 13.17 -20.85
N TYR A 98 -10.93 13.13 -22.19
CA TYR A 98 -10.13 13.96 -23.09
C TYR A 98 -10.94 14.99 -23.92
N GLY A 99 -12.27 15.03 -23.78
CA GLY A 99 -13.16 15.95 -24.52
C GLY A 99 -13.38 15.54 -25.99
N GLN A 100 -13.90 16.47 -26.82
CA GLN A 100 -14.10 16.28 -28.27
C GLN A 100 -12.79 16.32 -29.09
N VAL A 101 -11.63 16.41 -28.42
CA VAL A 101 -10.34 16.36 -29.09
C VAL A 101 -10.06 14.91 -29.41
N LYS A 102 -9.94 14.62 -30.71
CA LYS A 102 -9.53 13.31 -31.24
C LYS A 102 -8.33 12.82 -30.43
N PRO A 103 -8.40 11.66 -29.76
CA PRO A 103 -7.23 11.14 -29.08
C PRO A 103 -6.14 10.96 -30.12
N PHE A 104 -4.95 11.50 -29.84
CA PHE A 104 -3.73 11.08 -30.52
C PHE A 104 -3.48 9.61 -30.16
N LEU A 105 -4.25 8.69 -30.74
CA LEU A 105 -4.12 7.24 -30.55
C LEU A 105 -3.24 6.59 -31.62
N ASP A 106 -2.56 7.39 -32.45
CA ASP A 106 -1.65 6.86 -33.49
C ASP A 106 -0.21 6.65 -32.99
N ARG A 107 0.05 7.01 -31.73
CA ARG A 107 1.26 6.59 -31.02
C ARG A 107 0.82 5.72 -29.86
N SER A 108 0.80 4.41 -30.06
CA SER A 108 0.68 3.47 -28.96
C SER A 108 1.76 3.81 -27.94
N ILE A 109 1.36 4.36 -26.80
CA ILE A 109 2.23 4.39 -25.63
C ILE A 109 2.52 2.93 -25.36
N THR A 110 3.77 2.52 -25.59
CA THR A 110 4.18 1.15 -25.33
C THR A 110 4.16 0.91 -23.82
N ASP A 111 3.88 -0.32 -23.40
CA ASP A 111 3.92 -0.69 -21.99
C ASP A 111 5.25 -0.29 -21.33
N GLN A 112 6.35 -0.32 -22.10
CA GLN A 112 7.66 0.17 -21.69
C GLN A 112 7.66 1.67 -21.30
N GLN A 113 7.04 2.53 -22.10
CA GLN A 113 6.96 3.97 -21.81
C GLN A 113 6.07 4.25 -20.59
N LEU A 114 5.03 3.44 -20.39
CA LEU A 114 4.17 3.53 -19.22
C LEU A 114 4.93 3.14 -17.95
N ILE A 115 5.68 2.03 -17.99
CA ILE A 115 6.51 1.58 -16.87
C ILE A 115 7.55 2.64 -16.51
N GLU A 116 8.26 3.20 -17.50
CA GLU A 116 9.26 4.24 -17.27
C GLU A 116 8.66 5.49 -16.59
N LYS A 117 7.48 5.94 -17.05
CA LYS A 117 6.73 7.05 -16.43
C LYS A 117 6.33 6.74 -14.99
N ILE A 118 5.82 5.54 -14.72
CA ILE A 118 5.42 5.10 -13.38
C ILE A 118 6.63 5.05 -12.45
N THR A 119 7.75 4.51 -12.93
CA THR A 119 9.00 4.45 -12.15
C THR A 119 9.50 5.86 -11.83
N GLN A 120 9.54 6.77 -12.80
CA GLN A 120 9.95 8.16 -12.58
C GLN A 120 9.08 8.86 -11.53
N VAL A 121 7.75 8.74 -11.64
CA VAL A 121 6.82 9.34 -10.67
C VAL A 121 7.00 8.74 -9.27
N THR A 122 7.28 7.44 -9.19
CA THR A 122 7.53 6.76 -7.92
C THR A 122 8.81 7.27 -7.27
N GLU A 123 9.89 7.40 -8.05
CA GLU A 123 11.17 7.93 -7.57
C GLU A 123 11.06 9.40 -7.13
N ASP A 124 10.40 10.23 -7.92
CA ASP A 124 10.13 11.63 -7.58
C ASP A 124 9.29 11.73 -6.30
N SER A 125 8.27 10.88 -6.14
CA SER A 125 7.44 10.83 -4.95
C SER A 125 8.25 10.48 -3.70
N ILE A 126 9.14 9.48 -3.78
CA ILE A 126 10.05 9.10 -2.68
C ILE A 126 10.97 10.28 -2.32
N ASN A 127 11.57 10.92 -3.33
CA ASN A 127 12.46 12.07 -3.14
C ASN A 127 11.74 13.24 -2.46
N LEU A 128 10.53 13.56 -2.93
CA LEU A 128 9.70 14.61 -2.35
C LEU A 128 9.31 14.31 -0.90
N GLN A 129 8.95 13.06 -0.56
CA GLN A 129 8.67 12.66 0.82
C GLN A 129 9.90 12.80 1.71
N GLN A 130 11.09 12.41 1.22
CA GLN A 130 12.34 12.58 1.94
C GLN A 130 12.66 14.06 2.17
N LYS A 131 12.51 14.91 1.15
CA LYS A 131 12.70 16.37 1.26
C LYS A 131 11.72 17.00 2.25
N LYS A 132 10.45 16.58 2.23
CA LYS A 132 9.41 17.01 3.18
C LYS A 132 9.80 16.66 4.62
N TRP A 133 10.27 15.43 4.86
CA TRP A 133 10.73 14.99 6.18
C TRP A 133 11.88 15.84 6.70
N THR A 134 12.91 16.09 5.88
CA THR A 134 14.07 16.91 6.26
C THR A 134 13.66 18.34 6.61
N LEU A 135 12.86 18.99 5.76
CA LEU A 135 12.39 20.37 6.00
C LEU A 135 11.53 20.46 7.25
N GLN A 136 10.69 19.47 7.52
CA GLN A 136 9.87 19.42 8.73
C GLN A 136 10.73 19.35 9.99
N LYS A 137 11.78 18.52 9.98
CA LYS A 137 12.73 18.40 11.10
C LYS A 137 13.51 19.70 11.34
N GLU A 138 13.99 20.33 10.28
CA GLU A 138 14.70 21.63 10.36
C GLU A 138 13.80 22.75 10.88
N THR A 139 12.53 22.77 10.43
CA THR A 139 11.54 23.77 10.89
C THR A 139 11.30 23.63 12.39
N GLN A 140 11.14 22.40 12.90
CA GLN A 140 10.96 22.14 14.33
C GLN A 140 12.19 22.53 15.18
N LEU A 141 13.39 22.28 14.65
CA LEU A 141 14.63 22.71 15.32
C LEU A 141 14.73 24.25 15.36
N HIS A 142 14.40 24.91 14.25
CA HIS A 142 14.42 26.37 14.18
C HIS A 142 13.35 27.00 15.07
N SER A 143 12.15 26.41 15.17
CA SER A 143 11.10 26.93 16.06
C SER A 143 11.51 26.82 17.51
N SER A 144 12.04 25.67 17.93
CA SER A 144 12.55 25.47 19.30
C SER A 144 13.67 26.46 19.63
N LYS A 145 14.66 26.63 18.74
CA LYS A 145 15.76 27.59 18.93
C LYS A 145 15.27 29.05 18.97
N ARG A 146 14.24 29.39 18.18
CA ARG A 146 13.64 30.74 18.18
C ARG A 146 12.88 31.02 19.47
N GLU A 147 12.18 30.03 19.99
CA GLU A 147 11.44 30.12 21.26
C GLU A 147 12.40 30.32 22.43
N GLU A 148 13.50 29.54 22.49
CA GLU A 148 14.56 29.71 23.50
C GLU A 148 15.17 31.11 23.48
N ILE A 149 15.48 31.65 22.29
CA ILE A 149 16.03 33.01 22.16
C ILE A 149 15.00 34.04 22.64
N THR A 150 13.73 33.89 22.28
CA THR A 150 12.65 34.80 22.71
C THR A 150 12.52 34.79 24.23
N GLU A 151 12.51 33.61 24.86
CA GLU A 151 12.43 33.47 26.31
C GLU A 151 13.62 34.14 27.02
N ASN A 152 14.84 33.93 26.51
CA ASN A 152 16.05 34.53 27.09
C ASN A 152 16.08 36.05 26.94
N VAL A 153 15.55 36.59 25.84
CA VAL A 153 15.40 38.04 25.65
C VAL A 153 14.41 38.63 26.65
N GLU A 154 13.25 37.99 26.88
CA GLU A 154 12.27 38.46 27.86
C GLU A 154 12.79 38.39 29.31
N LYS A 155 13.56 37.34 29.65
CA LYS A 155 14.26 37.25 30.95
C LYS A 155 15.23 38.41 31.14
N LEU A 156 16.07 38.66 30.13
CA LEU A 156 17.05 39.76 30.16
C LEU A 156 16.35 41.11 30.31
N LYS A 157 15.29 41.34 29.53
CA LYS A 157 14.48 42.56 29.57
C LYS A 157 13.86 42.78 30.94
N THR A 158 13.24 41.76 31.53
CA THR A 158 12.64 41.86 32.88
C THR A 158 13.68 42.25 33.94
N SER A 159 14.88 41.65 33.88
CA SER A 159 15.97 42.00 34.79
C SER A 159 16.49 43.43 34.58
N LEU A 160 16.55 43.89 33.33
CA LEU A 160 16.92 45.27 33.01
C LEU A 160 15.84 46.27 33.47
N ASP A 161 14.56 45.93 33.33
CA ASP A 161 13.45 46.74 33.82
C ASP A 161 13.50 46.90 35.34
N ASN A 162 13.90 45.86 36.08
CA ASN A 162 14.14 45.94 37.53
C ASN A 162 15.31 46.90 37.86
N CYS A 163 16.43 46.79 37.14
CA CYS A 163 17.55 47.73 37.28
C CYS A 163 17.13 49.17 36.99
N GLN A 164 16.34 49.37 35.94
CA GLN A 164 15.83 50.67 35.55
C GLN A 164 14.83 51.23 36.58
N ALA A 165 13.96 50.39 37.14
CA ALA A 165 13.02 50.78 38.17
C ALA A 165 13.76 51.26 39.43
N CYS A 166 14.79 50.51 39.85
CA CYS A 166 15.70 50.91 40.93
C CYS A 166 16.22 52.34 40.70
N MET A 167 16.80 52.61 39.53
CA MET A 167 17.33 53.94 39.20
C MET A 167 16.28 55.07 39.19
N LYS A 168 15.02 54.76 38.83
CA LYS A 168 13.94 55.76 38.77
C LYS A 168 13.37 56.11 40.14
N THR A 169 13.40 55.18 41.09
CA THR A 169 12.86 55.36 42.45
C THR A 169 14.01 55.48 43.43
N SER A 170 14.45 56.71 43.74
CA SER A 170 15.45 57.06 44.79
C SER A 170 16.33 55.90 45.30
N CYS A 171 17.15 55.31 44.43
CA CYS A 171 17.99 54.17 44.79
C CYS A 171 19.30 54.60 45.44
N CYS A 172 19.83 53.74 46.31
CA CYS A 172 21.23 53.80 46.72
C CYS A 172 22.09 52.79 45.93
N SER A 173 23.40 52.99 45.89
CA SER A 173 24.37 52.12 45.21
C SER A 173 24.24 50.65 45.61
N LYS A 174 23.90 50.38 46.87
CA LYS A 174 23.71 49.02 47.39
C LYS A 174 22.54 48.30 46.72
N ASP A 175 21.46 48.99 46.39
CA ASP A 175 20.28 48.36 45.79
C ASP A 175 20.49 48.13 44.30
N LEU A 176 21.08 49.10 43.60
CA LEU A 176 21.47 48.90 42.20
C LEU A 176 22.50 47.78 42.06
N LYS A 177 23.46 47.67 42.99
CA LYS A 177 24.47 46.61 43.00
C LYS A 177 23.86 45.21 43.12
N LYS A 178 22.85 45.03 43.99
CA LYS A 178 22.12 43.76 44.10
C LYS A 178 21.46 43.37 42.78
N GLU A 179 20.80 44.31 42.12
CA GLU A 179 20.14 44.04 40.83
C GLU A 179 21.16 43.76 39.70
N VAL A 180 22.30 44.43 39.71
CA VAL A 180 23.43 44.15 38.79
C VAL A 180 24.00 42.75 39.01
N ASP A 181 24.14 42.32 40.27
CA ASP A 181 24.60 40.96 40.60
C ASP A 181 23.60 39.90 40.13
N VAL A 182 22.28 40.18 40.26
CA VAL A 182 21.22 39.32 39.71
C VAL A 182 21.32 39.24 38.19
N LEU A 183 21.45 40.37 37.50
CA LEU A 183 21.63 40.42 36.04
C LEU A 183 22.89 39.66 35.59
N GLN A 184 23.98 39.71 36.37
CA GLN A 184 25.22 38.98 36.08
C GLN A 184 25.08 37.47 36.27
N SER A 185 24.24 37.03 37.23
CA SER A 185 23.98 35.61 37.47
C SER A 185 22.97 34.98 36.51
N LEU A 186 22.25 35.81 35.73
CA LEU A 186 21.21 35.34 34.81
C LEU A 186 21.81 34.50 33.68
N GLN A 187 21.31 33.26 33.54
CA GLN A 187 21.71 32.39 32.43
C GLN A 187 20.94 32.76 31.16
N VAL A 188 21.68 33.12 30.11
CA VAL A 188 21.14 33.41 28.77
C VAL A 188 21.94 32.64 27.71
N SER A 189 21.29 32.35 26.59
CA SER A 189 21.94 31.66 25.47
C SER A 189 23.04 32.51 24.82
N PRO A 190 24.00 31.89 24.10
CA PRO A 190 25.12 32.60 23.48
C PRO A 190 24.76 33.80 22.58
N PRO A 191 23.65 33.81 21.81
CA PRO A 191 23.25 34.98 21.03
C PRO A 191 22.85 36.20 21.89
N VAL A 192 22.35 35.96 23.11
CA VAL A 192 21.82 37.00 24.01
C VAL A 192 22.87 37.43 25.04
N SER A 193 23.90 36.62 25.29
CA SER A 193 24.98 36.92 26.25
C SER A 193 25.79 38.16 25.86
N GLY A 194 25.96 38.44 24.57
CA GLY A 194 26.59 39.67 24.10
C GLY A 194 25.82 40.92 24.54
N LEU A 195 24.48 40.87 24.48
CA LEU A 195 23.61 41.97 24.91
C LEU A 195 23.63 42.12 26.43
N GLN A 196 23.57 41.01 27.17
CA GLN A 196 23.71 41.00 28.63
C GLN A 196 25.02 41.66 29.07
N LYS A 197 26.13 41.34 28.39
CA LYS A 197 27.45 41.93 28.69
C LYS A 197 27.44 43.45 28.50
N VAL A 198 26.93 43.94 27.37
CA VAL A 198 26.83 45.39 27.11
C VAL A 198 25.96 46.08 28.16
N ALA A 199 24.83 45.48 28.53
CA ALA A 199 23.96 46.01 29.57
C ALA A 199 24.67 46.09 30.94
N LEU A 200 25.41 45.04 31.32
CA LEU A 200 26.21 45.01 32.55
C LEU A 200 27.30 46.08 32.55
N ASP A 201 28.00 46.29 31.43
CA ASP A 201 29.06 47.28 31.35
C ASP A 201 28.50 48.71 31.51
N ILE A 202 27.33 49.00 30.92
CA ILE A 202 26.61 50.27 31.13
C ILE A 202 26.18 50.44 32.58
N LEU A 203 25.55 49.41 33.18
CA LEU A 203 25.05 49.47 34.55
C LEU A 203 26.19 49.59 35.57
N ARG A 204 27.33 48.94 35.34
CA ARG A 204 28.52 49.08 36.18
C ARG A 204 29.10 50.49 36.14
N LEU A 205 29.13 51.11 34.95
CA LEU A 205 29.53 52.51 34.84
C LEU A 205 28.55 53.42 35.59
N ALA A 206 27.24 53.22 35.40
CA ALA A 206 26.23 53.98 36.14
C ALA A 206 26.36 53.80 37.67
N LEU A 207 26.64 52.57 38.13
CA LEU A 207 26.88 52.25 39.53
C LEU A 207 28.13 52.95 40.07
N SER A 208 29.24 53.00 39.33
CA SER A 208 30.45 53.69 39.81
C SER A 208 30.22 55.19 39.97
N TRP A 209 29.49 55.80 39.02
CA TRP A 209 29.08 57.21 39.14
C TRP A 209 28.20 57.46 40.36
N LEU A 210 27.27 56.54 40.66
CA LEU A 210 26.42 56.63 41.84
C LEU A 210 27.25 56.48 43.13
N GLU A 211 28.10 55.46 43.22
CA GLU A 211 28.98 55.23 44.38
C GLU A 211 29.90 56.43 44.68
N ASP A 212 30.49 57.04 43.66
CA ASP A 212 31.35 58.22 43.84
C ASP A 212 30.55 59.46 44.25
N THR A 213 29.34 59.63 43.71
CA THR A 213 28.45 60.74 44.09
C THR A 213 27.97 60.59 45.53
N GLU A 214 27.59 59.37 45.94
CA GLU A 214 27.23 59.07 47.33
C GLU A 214 28.38 59.32 48.30
N ARG A 215 29.62 58.97 47.91
CA ARG A 215 30.82 59.24 48.70
C ARG A 215 31.04 60.74 48.90
N LEU A 216 30.98 61.53 47.81
CA LEU A 216 31.13 62.98 47.88
C LEU A 216 30.04 63.65 48.73
N LEU A 217 28.79 63.20 48.61
CA LEU A 217 27.70 63.69 49.46
C LEU A 217 27.93 63.36 50.93
N GLY A 218 28.43 62.15 51.22
CA GLY A 218 28.86 61.75 52.56
C GLY A 218 30.00 62.61 53.11
N ASP A 219 31.00 62.94 52.29
CA ASP A 219 32.13 63.81 52.67
C ASP A 219 31.69 65.24 53.03
N VAL A 220 30.59 65.71 52.44
CA VAL A 220 29.95 67.02 52.74
C VAL A 220 28.94 66.92 53.89
N GLY A 221 28.73 65.74 54.47
CA GLY A 221 27.87 65.50 55.63
C GLY A 221 26.39 65.25 55.31
N ILE A 222 26.05 65.01 54.04
CA ILE A 222 24.69 64.67 53.61
C ILE A 222 24.54 63.14 53.68
N GLN A 223 23.80 62.65 54.67
CA GLN A 223 23.48 61.22 54.75
C GLN A 223 22.37 60.87 53.76
N LEU A 224 22.71 60.04 52.78
CA LEU A 224 21.74 59.40 51.91
C LEU A 224 21.16 58.22 52.67
N SER A 225 19.89 58.32 53.06
CA SER A 225 19.20 57.26 53.77
C SER A 225 19.30 55.97 52.97
N SER A 226 20.01 54.97 53.51
CA SER A 226 19.78 53.59 53.12
C SER A 226 18.34 53.29 53.51
N SER A 227 17.48 53.15 52.50
CA SER A 227 16.04 52.92 52.60
C SER A 227 15.63 52.02 53.78
N ASP A 228 15.31 52.62 54.92
CA ASP A 228 14.23 52.16 55.84
C ASP A 228 13.78 53.22 56.88
N ALA A 229 14.07 54.50 56.71
CA ALA A 229 13.53 55.55 57.58
C ALA A 229 13.34 56.86 56.82
N GLY A 230 12.09 57.19 56.50
CA GLY A 230 11.71 58.52 56.05
C GLY A 230 11.70 59.47 57.24
N ASP A 231 12.64 60.42 57.28
CA ASP A 231 12.46 61.69 58.00
C ASP A 231 13.40 62.76 57.42
N TRP A 232 12.90 63.55 56.46
CA TRP A 232 13.61 64.72 55.93
C TRP A 232 13.41 65.95 56.82
N ARG A 233 13.79 65.88 58.10
CA ARG A 233 13.88 67.08 58.95
C ARG A 233 15.32 67.56 59.05
N VAL A 234 15.80 68.21 58.00
CA VAL A 234 17.02 69.02 58.06
C VAL A 234 16.76 70.41 57.48
N PHE A 235 15.90 71.18 58.14
CA PHE A 235 15.98 72.65 58.17
C PHE A 235 15.26 73.14 59.44
N PRO A 236 15.89 73.94 60.33
CA PRO A 236 15.16 74.66 61.36
C PRO A 236 14.42 75.86 60.73
N PRO A 237 13.26 76.26 61.29
CA PRO A 237 12.51 77.40 60.77
C PRO A 237 13.29 78.69 61.03
N ILE A 238 13.56 79.44 59.95
CA ILE A 238 13.98 80.84 60.05
C ILE A 238 12.77 81.61 60.59
N VAL A 239 12.84 82.00 61.85
CA VAL A 239 11.96 83.02 62.42
C VAL A 239 12.47 84.38 61.92
N ALA A 240 11.53 85.22 61.48
CA ALA A 240 11.75 86.54 60.87
C ALA A 240 12.68 87.47 61.67
#